data_AF-A0A211YRE7-F1
#
_entry.id   AF-A0A211YRE7-F1
#
_cell.length_a   1.000
_cell.length_b   1.000
_cell.length_c   1.000
_cell.angle_alpha   90.00
_cell.angle_beta   90.00
_cell.angle_gamma   90.00
#
_symmetry.space_group_name_H-M   'P 1'
#
loop_
_entity.id
_entity.type
_entity.pdbx_description
1 polymer ?
#
loop_
_entity_poly.entity_id
_entity_poly.type
_entity_poly.pdbx_seq_one_letter_code
_entity_poly.pdbx_strand_id
1 'polypeptide(L)' 'MARIYYVFTYPVKDCDGVGKVFDVALRFGARFTTYALSDSVVLEAKSAATAREMARILRSYGFRTKIVRSLMRKA' A
#
# COMPACT_ATOMS: atom_id res chain seq x y z
N MET A 1 2.26 3.19 -20.86
CA MET A 1 1.53 3.61 -19.65
C MET A 1 1.56 2.48 -18.63
N ALA A 2 2.33 2.61 -17.54
CA ALA A 2 2.58 1.52 -16.59
C ALA A 2 1.31 1.19 -15.77
N ARG A 3 0.97 -0.09 -15.62
CA ARG A 3 -0.18 -0.53 -14.80
C ARG A 3 0.14 -0.31 -13.32
N ILE A 4 -0.51 0.65 -12.68
CA ILE A 4 -0.34 0.94 -11.25
C ILE A 4 -1.30 0.07 -10.43
N TYR A 5 -0.82 -0.46 -9.30
CA TYR A 5 -1.60 -1.21 -8.32
C TYR A 5 -1.57 -0.46 -6.99
N TYR A 6 -2.71 -0.38 -6.32
CA TYR A 6 -2.85 0.25 -5.01
C TYR A 6 -3.01 -0.81 -3.94
N VAL A 7 -2.19 -0.75 -2.90
CA VAL A 7 -2.29 -1.60 -1.71
C VAL A 7 -2.85 -0.76 -0.57
N PHE A 8 -4.13 -0.96 -0.27
CA PHE A 8 -4.79 -0.36 0.88
C PHE A 8 -4.44 -1.15 2.13
N THR A 9 -4.00 -0.47 3.18
CA THR A 9 -3.53 -1.07 4.44
C THR A 9 -4.29 -0.44 5.60
N TYR A 10 -4.93 -1.27 6.43
CA TYR A 10 -5.78 -0.80 7.54
C TYR A 10 -5.98 -1.87 8.62
N PRO A 11 -6.25 -1.48 9.88
CA PRO A 11 -6.12 -0.12 10.39
C PRO A 11 -4.65 0.22 10.71
N VAL A 12 -4.27 1.48 10.54
CA VAL A 12 -2.96 2.05 10.91
C VAL A 12 -3.25 3.14 11.94
N LYS A 13 -3.12 2.81 13.23
CA LYS A 13 -3.62 3.64 14.34
C LYS A 13 -2.54 4.38 15.11
N ASP A 14 -1.29 3.97 14.96
CA ASP A 14 -0.15 4.42 15.76
C ASP A 14 1.07 4.74 14.87
N CYS A 15 2.01 5.49 15.45
CA CYS A 15 3.25 5.85 14.76
C CYS A 15 4.09 4.63 14.37
N ASP A 16 4.07 3.58 15.20
CA ASP A 16 4.77 2.31 14.90
C ASP A 16 4.18 1.63 13.66
N GLY A 17 2.85 1.65 13.53
CA GLY A 17 2.17 1.12 12.36
C GLY A 17 2.50 1.93 11.11
N VAL A 18 2.54 3.26 11.21
CA VAL A 18 2.97 4.14 10.11
C VAL A 18 4.41 3.81 9.70
N GLY A 19 5.32 3.65 10.66
CA GLY A 19 6.71 3.29 10.40
C GLY A 19 6.85 1.99 9.62
N LYS A 20 6.14 0.93 10.03
CA LYS A 20 6.14 -0.37 9.32
C LYS A 20 5.63 -0.25 7.88
N VAL A 21 4.60 0.56 7.64
CA VAL A 21 4.07 0.77 6.29
C VAL A 21 5.03 1.59 5.44
N PHE A 22 5.68 2.59 6.03
CA PHE A 22 6.69 3.42 5.39
C PHE A 22 7.95 2.62 5.01
N ASP A 23 8.41 1.73 5.87
CA ASP A 23 9.55 0.83 5.58
C ASP A 23 9.27 -0.07 4.37
N VAL A 24 8.05 -0.60 4.27
CA VAL A 24 7.62 -1.36 3.08
C VAL A 24 7.59 -0.45 1.86
N ALA A 25 7.10 0.78 1.97
CA ALA A 25 7.07 1.71 0.86
C ALA A 25 8.48 1.99 0.31
N LEU A 26 9.43 2.30 1.20
CA LEU A 26 10.82 2.55 0.85
C LEU A 26 11.49 1.33 0.20
N ARG A 27 11.31 0.14 0.80
CA ARG A 27 11.89 -1.12 0.30
C ARG A 27 11.52 -1.42 -1.16
N PHE A 28 10.30 -1.08 -1.56
CA PHE A 28 9.80 -1.37 -2.91
C PHE A 28 9.77 -0.14 -3.83
N GLY A 29 10.29 1.01 -3.39
CA GLY A 29 10.22 2.27 -4.13
C GLY A 29 8.77 2.66 -4.47
N ALA A 30 7.84 2.35 -3.56
CA ALA A 30 6.42 2.61 -3.71
C ALA A 30 6.08 4.00 -3.20
N ARG A 31 5.19 4.70 -3.92
CA ARG A 31 4.66 5.98 -3.45
C ARG A 31 3.66 5.73 -2.33
N PHE A 32 3.69 6.59 -1.32
CA PHE A 32 2.92 6.47 -0.08
C PHE A 32 1.93 7.64 0.03
N THR A 33 0.66 7.33 0.32
CA THR A 33 -0.41 8.32 0.54
C THR A 33 -1.27 7.89 1.73
N THR A 34 -1.48 8.79 2.69
CA THR A 34 -2.31 8.55 3.89
C THR A 34 -3.71 9.13 3.72
N TYR A 35 -4.73 8.41 4.18
CA TYR A 35 -6.11 8.92 4.27
C TYR A 35 -6.51 9.07 5.74
N ALA A 36 -6.42 10.30 6.26
CA ALA A 36 -6.66 10.64 7.66
C ALA A 36 -8.06 10.24 8.19
N LEU A 37 -9.06 10.13 7.31
CA LEU A 37 -10.44 9.81 7.69
C LEU A 37 -10.71 8.31 7.95
N SER A 38 -9.72 7.42 7.77
CA SER A 38 -9.98 5.97 7.72
C SER A 38 -8.93 5.07 8.37
N ASP A 39 -7.98 5.65 9.11
CA ASP A 39 -6.80 4.92 9.64
C ASP A 39 -6.18 4.03 8.56
N SER A 40 -6.10 4.52 7.32
CA SER A 40 -5.67 3.71 6.18
C SER A 40 -4.58 4.39 5.38
N VAL A 41 -3.69 3.55 4.88
CA VAL A 41 -2.56 3.96 4.05
C VAL A 41 -2.64 3.24 2.73
N VAL A 42 -2.36 3.96 1.66
CA VAL A 42 -2.30 3.42 0.30
C VAL A 42 -0.87 3.47 -0.21
N LEU A 43 -0.40 2.33 -0.69
CA LEU A 43 0.90 2.22 -1.37
C LEU A 43 0.71 1.95 -2.86
N GLU A 44 1.44 2.68 -3.69
CA GLU A 44 1.45 2.49 -5.15
C GLU A 44 2.57 1.54 -5.60
N ALA A 45 2.19 0.43 -6.19
CA ALA A 45 3.09 -0.58 -6.73
C ALA A 45 3.09 -0.56 -8.27
N LYS A 46 4.29 -0.66 -8.86
CA LYS A 46 4.49 -0.66 -10.33
C LYS A 46 4.10 -1.97 -11.02
N SER A 47 3.83 -3.03 -10.24
CA SER A 47 3.43 -4.34 -10.77
C SER A 47 2.53 -5.10 -9.79
N ALA A 48 1.78 -6.08 -10.31
CA ALA A 48 0.96 -6.97 -9.49
C ALA A 48 1.80 -7.82 -8.52
N ALA A 49 3.01 -8.24 -8.95
CA ALA A 49 3.91 -9.04 -8.13
C ALA A 49 4.41 -8.22 -6.93
N THR A 50 4.85 -6.99 -7.17
CA THR A 50 5.26 -6.04 -6.11
C THR A 50 4.10 -5.79 -5.15
N ALA A 51 2.89 -5.52 -5.65
CA ALA A 51 1.71 -5.28 -4.81
C ALA A 51 1.38 -6.48 -3.89
N ARG A 52 1.47 -7.71 -4.43
CA ARG A 52 1.22 -8.93 -3.65
C ARG A 52 2.28 -9.14 -2.57
N GLU A 53 3.54 -8.88 -2.89
CA GLU A 53 4.64 -9.03 -1.94
C GLU A 53 4.57 -8.00 -0.82
N MET A 54 4.29 -6.73 -1.14
CA MET A 54 4.04 -5.69 -0.15
C MET A 54 2.88 -6.08 0.77
N ALA A 55 1.76 -6.54 0.20
CA ALA A 55 0.61 -7.00 0.99
C ALA A 55 0.93 -8.23 1.85
N ARG A 56 1.78 -9.14 1.38
CA ARG A 56 2.24 -10.31 2.16
C ARG A 56 3.01 -9.85 3.41
N ILE A 57 3.96 -8.93 3.25
CA ILE A 57 4.77 -8.40 4.37
C ILE A 57 3.88 -7.62 5.34
N LEU A 58 3.02 -6.73 4.85
CA LEU A 58 2.12 -5.94 5.69
C LEU A 58 1.15 -6.83 6.49
N ARG A 59 0.66 -7.92 5.90
CA ARG A 59 -0.14 -8.91 6.63
C ARG A 59 0.65 -9.63 7.72
N SER A 60 1.95 -9.87 7.52
CA SER A 60 2.81 -10.44 8.57
C SER A 60 3.01 -9.51 9.76
N TYR A 61 2.85 -8.20 9.56
CA TYR A 61 2.84 -7.20 10.63
C TYR A 61 1.48 -7.05 11.32
N GLY A 62 0.46 -7.81 10.89
CA GLY A 62 -0.89 -7.78 11.47
C GLY A 62 -1.87 -6.85 10.76
N PHE A 63 -1.48 -6.18 9.66
CA PHE A 63 -2.40 -5.32 8.92
C PHE A 63 -3.35 -6.09 8.02
N ARG A 64 -4.58 -5.57 7.85
CA ARG A 64 -5.45 -6.02 6.75
C ARG A 64 -5.09 -5.25 5.50
N THR A 65 -5.08 -5.94 4.36
CA THR A 65 -4.68 -5.36 3.09
C THR A 65 -5.66 -5.67 1.97
N LYS A 66 -5.97 -4.69 1.11
CA LYS A 66 -6.73 -4.87 -0.13
C LYS A 66 -5.93 -4.35 -1.31
N ILE A 67 -5.78 -5.17 -2.36
CA ILE A 67 -5.10 -4.76 -3.59
C ILE A 67 -6.15 -4.36 -4.62
N VAL A 68 -6.01 -3.17 -5.19
CA VAL A 68 -6.88 -2.66 -6.26
C VAL A 68 -6.02 -2.29 -7.45
N ARG A 69 -6.44 -2.70 -8.64
CA ARG A 69 -5.77 -2.30 -9.89
C ARG A 69 -6.26 -0.91 -10.29
N SER A 70 -5.36 0.00 -10.66
CA SER A 70 -5.74 1.26 -11.28
C SER A 70 -6.50 0.99 -12.58
N LEU A 71 -7.77 1.38 -12.63
CA LEU A 71 -8.49 1.56 -13.88
C LEU A 71 -8.03 2.92 -14.41
N MET A 72 -6.95 2.94 -15.18
CA MET A 72 -6.59 4.15 -15.92
C MET A 72 -7.81 4.50 -16.78
N ARG A 73 -8.60 5.51 -16.37
CA ARG A 73 -9.51 6.17 -17.30
C ARG A 73 -8.58 6.80 -18.32
N LYS A 74 -8.62 6.32 -19.56
CA LYS A 74 -8.13 7.08 -20.71
C LYS A 74 -8.81 8.44 -20.60
N ALA A 75 -8.07 9.45 -20.15
CA ALA A 75 -8.38 10.83 -20.46
C ALA A 75 -7.86 11.08 -21.87
#